data_AF-A0A7C5YE12-F1
#
_entry.id   AF-A0A7C5YE12-F1
#
_cell.length_a   1.000
_cell.length_b   1.000
_cell.length_c   1.000
_cell.angle_alpha   90.00
_cell.angle_beta   90.00
_cell.angle_gamma   90.00
#
_symmetry.space_group_name_H-M   'P 1'
#
loop_
_entity.id
_entity.type
_entity.pdbx_description
1 polymer ?
#
loop_
_entity_poly.entity_id
_entity_poly.type
_entity_poly.pdbx_seq_one_letter_code
_entity_poly.pdbx_strand_id
1 'polypeptide(L)'
;MEQFDLLGKSFECTCGKTHFVPTREVLIAEGAIDAVYELCQRNGMREACNLLADSITYDVCGKDVAHLLRSHGVLLHEIILDADTEADEKVCDEVLSLASSHGNFWIAVGSGTINDITKLVSTKMNQPYGVVATAPSMNGYTSSIVAITINGLKATLPGNPPLFVLADLNVLCNAPYELIAAGLGDALSKPVSNADWMLSHVLFGEHFCNFCIDLLSQSEQLCASAASSLKLREPNAIRMLMEALCLSGIVMTIAGSSTPVSGGEHLISHALDMHSHTTGRKKQLHGAQVGVATLFSASLYERLLEVNASELDVALLANRYKSIEEWMQSLQGFFGNASEAVAEQFAKKYPKSKDELEMRLRKIIEVWDELFSKLRPLLRSQNELRRLLHSAGAPTTVWELKIDVEEFKEAIRLAHTIRSRYTVLDLANELCILPDELENLIQRSQIAG
;
A
#
# COMPACT_ATOMS: atom_id res chain seq x y z
N MET A 1 -11.99 -12.21 19.39
CA MET A 1 -12.60 -12.06 18.06
C MET A 1 -11.70 -12.79 17.11
N GLU A 2 -12.25 -13.72 16.34
CA GLU A 2 -11.57 -14.19 15.14
C GLU A 2 -11.39 -12.98 14.21
N GLN A 3 -10.27 -12.94 13.50
CA GLN A 3 -9.81 -11.76 12.76
C GLN A 3 -10.81 -11.25 11.71
N PHE A 4 -11.70 -12.13 11.23
CA PHE A 4 -12.73 -11.84 10.22
C PHE A 4 -14.16 -11.79 10.77
N ASP A 5 -14.35 -11.74 12.09
CA ASP A 5 -15.68 -11.62 12.71
C ASP A 5 -16.44 -10.34 12.30
N LEU A 6 -15.73 -9.34 11.77
CA LEU A 6 -16.23 -8.02 11.40
C LEU A 6 -16.80 -7.96 9.97
N LEU A 7 -16.54 -8.98 9.15
CA LEU A 7 -16.92 -8.99 7.74
C LEU A 7 -18.44 -8.89 7.57
N GLY A 8 -18.88 -8.05 6.64
CA GLY A 8 -20.29 -7.81 6.30
C GLY A 8 -21.09 -7.09 7.38
N LYS A 9 -20.46 -6.50 8.40
CA LYS A 9 -21.13 -5.93 9.58
C LYS A 9 -20.78 -4.46 9.80
N SER A 10 -21.73 -3.74 10.37
CA SER A 10 -21.50 -2.44 11.00
C SER A 10 -21.29 -2.62 12.49
N PHE A 11 -20.42 -1.81 13.09
CA PHE A 11 -20.17 -1.84 14.53
C PHE A 11 -19.80 -0.46 15.07
N GLU A 12 -20.18 -0.20 16.31
CA GLU A 12 -19.76 0.99 17.06
C GLU A 12 -18.31 0.80 17.55
N CYS A 13 -17.43 1.72 17.17
CA CYS A 13 -16.01 1.62 17.49
C CYS A 13 -15.65 2.45 18.72
N THR A 14 -14.61 2.01 19.43
CA THR A 14 -14.03 2.75 20.56
C THR A 14 -13.44 4.10 20.16
N CYS A 15 -13.23 4.36 18.86
CA CYS A 15 -12.83 5.67 18.34
C CYS A 15 -13.99 6.68 18.22
N GLY A 16 -15.23 6.27 18.57
CA GLY A 16 -16.43 7.10 18.53
C GLY A 16 -17.11 7.19 17.16
N LYS A 17 -16.71 6.35 16.20
CA LYS A 17 -17.37 6.23 14.89
C LYS A 17 -18.04 4.86 14.73
N THR A 18 -19.11 4.81 13.96
CA THR A 18 -19.63 3.55 13.41
C THR A 18 -18.80 3.19 12.18
N HIS A 19 -18.23 1.99 12.18
CA HIS A 19 -17.51 1.44 11.02
C HIS A 19 -18.37 0.39 10.31
N PHE A 20 -18.11 0.18 9.02
CA PHE A 20 -18.72 -0.88 8.22
C PHE A 20 -17.65 -1.56 7.37
N VAL A 21 -17.63 -2.89 7.38
CA VAL A 21 -16.74 -3.69 6.52
C VAL A 21 -17.59 -4.36 5.43
N PRO A 22 -17.57 -3.87 4.17
CA PRO A 22 -18.47 -4.37 3.13
C PRO A 22 -18.09 -5.76 2.62
N THR A 23 -16.81 -6.12 2.65
CA THR A 23 -16.35 -7.50 2.39
C THR A 23 -17.03 -8.44 3.37
N ARG A 24 -17.65 -9.50 2.84
CA ARG A 24 -18.47 -10.43 3.61
C ARG A 24 -17.76 -11.73 3.94
N GLU A 25 -16.78 -12.12 3.12
CA GLU A 25 -16.07 -13.39 3.28
C GLU A 25 -14.62 -13.30 2.82
N VAL A 26 -13.72 -13.93 3.57
CA VAL A 26 -12.33 -14.17 3.19
C VAL A 26 -12.09 -15.67 3.37
N LEU A 27 -12.03 -16.42 2.27
CA LEU A 27 -11.82 -17.86 2.27
C LEU A 27 -10.38 -18.17 1.85
N ILE A 28 -9.57 -18.62 2.82
CA ILE A 28 -8.19 -19.05 2.59
C ILE A 28 -8.09 -20.54 2.95
N ALA A 29 -8.01 -21.42 1.95
CA ALA A 29 -8.01 -22.87 2.16
C ALA A 29 -7.38 -23.61 0.97
N GLU A 30 -6.98 -24.85 1.18
CA GLU A 30 -6.61 -25.75 0.08
C GLU A 30 -7.88 -26.11 -0.71
N GLY A 31 -7.84 -26.01 -2.04
CA GLY A 31 -8.99 -26.30 -2.90
C GLY A 31 -10.11 -25.26 -2.82
N ALA A 32 -9.82 -24.04 -2.34
CA ALA A 32 -10.82 -22.99 -2.18
C ALA A 32 -11.52 -22.62 -3.50
N ILE A 33 -10.89 -22.85 -4.67
CA ILE A 33 -11.50 -22.56 -5.99
C ILE A 33 -12.84 -23.26 -6.17
N ASP A 34 -13.02 -24.46 -5.60
CA ASP A 34 -14.26 -25.23 -5.71
C ASP A 34 -15.48 -24.47 -5.14
N ALA A 35 -15.25 -23.54 -4.21
CA ALA A 35 -16.30 -22.71 -3.61
C ALA A 35 -16.66 -21.45 -4.43
N VAL A 36 -15.99 -21.17 -5.56
CA VAL A 36 -16.14 -19.89 -6.28
C VAL A 36 -17.58 -19.64 -6.75
N TYR A 37 -18.25 -20.67 -7.28
CA TYR A 37 -19.64 -20.54 -7.75
C TYR A 37 -20.58 -20.22 -6.58
N GLU A 38 -20.47 -20.98 -5.48
CA GLU A 38 -21.31 -20.78 -4.29
C GLU A 38 -21.07 -19.40 -3.65
N LEU A 39 -19.82 -18.95 -3.59
CA LEU A 39 -19.47 -17.61 -3.12
C LEU A 39 -20.09 -16.52 -3.99
N CYS A 40 -19.99 -16.65 -5.31
CA CYS A 40 -20.59 -15.69 -6.23
C CYS A 40 -22.11 -15.63 -6.06
N GLN A 41 -22.78 -16.78 -5.99
CA GLN A 41 -24.23 -16.86 -5.77
C GLN A 41 -24.66 -16.23 -4.44
N ARG A 42 -24.00 -16.58 -3.32
CA ARG A 42 -24.26 -16.00 -2.00
C ARG A 42 -24.06 -14.48 -1.96
N ASN A 43 -23.20 -13.95 -2.83
CA ASN A 43 -22.92 -12.53 -2.95
C ASN A 43 -23.71 -11.81 -4.06
N GLY A 44 -24.70 -12.48 -4.67
CA GLY A 44 -25.68 -11.86 -5.54
C GLY A 44 -25.36 -11.92 -7.05
N MET A 45 -24.40 -12.75 -7.47
CA MET A 45 -24.26 -13.09 -8.88
C MET A 45 -25.52 -13.80 -9.38
N ARG A 46 -26.04 -13.38 -10.55
CA ARG A 46 -27.19 -14.01 -11.22
C ARG A 46 -26.69 -14.99 -12.29
N GLU A 47 -27.31 -14.95 -13.46
CA GLU A 47 -27.02 -15.86 -14.58
C GLU A 47 -25.78 -15.47 -15.37
N ALA A 48 -25.26 -14.24 -15.24
CA ALA A 48 -24.15 -13.74 -16.03
C ALA A 48 -23.16 -12.90 -15.21
N CYS A 49 -21.86 -13.04 -15.50
CA CYS A 49 -20.80 -12.25 -14.88
C CYS A 49 -19.65 -11.96 -15.85
N ASN A 50 -18.89 -10.92 -15.53
CA ASN A 50 -17.63 -10.60 -16.20
C ASN A 50 -16.47 -11.21 -15.40
N LEU A 51 -15.51 -11.84 -16.06
CA LEU A 51 -14.26 -12.30 -15.47
C LEU A 51 -13.10 -11.52 -16.08
N LEU A 52 -12.29 -10.90 -15.22
CA LEU A 52 -11.07 -10.22 -15.62
C LEU A 52 -9.86 -11.01 -15.13
N ALA A 53 -8.92 -11.28 -16.03
CA ALA A 53 -7.63 -11.89 -15.74
C ALA A 53 -6.56 -11.31 -16.67
N ASP A 54 -5.29 -11.54 -16.38
CA ASP A 54 -4.24 -11.48 -17.40
C ASP A 54 -3.96 -12.88 -17.94
N SER A 55 -3.21 -12.97 -19.04
CA SER A 55 -2.85 -14.25 -19.64
C SER A 55 -2.16 -15.24 -18.68
N ILE A 56 -1.34 -14.76 -17.73
CA ILE A 56 -0.67 -15.62 -16.75
C ILE A 56 -1.68 -16.12 -15.71
N THR A 57 -2.45 -15.23 -15.09
CA THR A 57 -3.40 -15.60 -14.03
C THR A 57 -4.56 -16.44 -14.58
N TYR A 58 -4.92 -16.23 -15.84
CA TYR A 58 -5.88 -17.08 -16.55
C TYR A 58 -5.37 -18.51 -16.71
N ASP A 59 -4.09 -18.68 -17.07
CA ASP A 59 -3.45 -19.99 -17.17
C ASP A 59 -3.23 -20.66 -15.80
N VAL A 60 -2.98 -19.88 -14.74
CA VAL A 60 -2.76 -20.38 -13.37
C VAL A 60 -4.03 -20.98 -12.77
N CYS A 61 -5.15 -20.27 -12.82
CA CYS A 61 -6.43 -20.79 -12.32
C CYS A 61 -7.69 -20.16 -12.94
N GLY A 62 -7.56 -19.15 -13.81
CA GLY A 62 -8.73 -18.51 -14.42
C GLY A 62 -9.51 -19.45 -15.34
N LYS A 63 -8.85 -20.39 -16.02
CA LYS A 63 -9.51 -21.47 -16.78
C LYS A 63 -10.37 -22.36 -15.89
N ASP A 64 -9.88 -22.72 -14.71
CA ASP A 64 -10.60 -23.58 -13.76
C ASP A 64 -11.81 -22.85 -13.19
N VAL A 65 -11.63 -21.59 -12.78
CA VAL A 65 -12.73 -20.70 -12.36
C VAL A 65 -13.79 -20.58 -13.46
N ALA A 66 -13.35 -20.31 -14.70
CA ALA A 66 -14.25 -20.17 -15.83
C ALA A 66 -15.00 -21.47 -16.15
N HIS A 67 -14.31 -22.61 -16.11
CA HIS A 67 -14.91 -23.92 -16.32
C HIS A 67 -15.97 -24.22 -15.27
N LEU A 68 -15.67 -23.99 -13.99
CA LEU A 68 -16.57 -24.25 -12.87
C LEU A 68 -17.81 -23.35 -12.92
N LEU A 69 -17.68 -22.08 -13.29
CA LEU A 69 -18.83 -21.20 -13.48
C LEU A 69 -19.72 -21.66 -14.65
N ARG A 70 -19.11 -22.02 -15.79
CA ARG A 70 -19.83 -22.52 -16.97
C ARG A 70 -20.52 -23.86 -16.72
N SER A 71 -19.92 -24.77 -15.95
CA SER A 71 -20.53 -26.07 -15.63
C SER A 71 -21.80 -25.91 -14.78
N HIS A 72 -21.94 -24.79 -14.07
CA HIS A 72 -23.15 -24.40 -13.34
C HIS A 72 -24.11 -23.52 -14.16
N GLY A 73 -23.88 -23.38 -15.47
CA GLY A 73 -24.76 -22.65 -16.39
C GLY A 73 -24.60 -21.13 -16.37
N VAL A 74 -23.52 -20.59 -15.79
CA VAL A 74 -23.26 -19.15 -15.80
C VAL A 74 -22.82 -18.69 -17.20
N LEU A 75 -23.47 -17.66 -17.73
CA LEU A 75 -23.06 -16.94 -18.93
C LEU A 75 -21.86 -16.04 -18.60
N LEU A 76 -20.67 -16.59 -18.81
CA LEU A 76 -19.40 -15.94 -18.51
C LEU A 76 -18.88 -15.11 -19.68
N HIS A 77 -18.60 -13.83 -19.44
CA HIS A 77 -17.87 -12.97 -20.36
C HIS A 77 -16.44 -12.77 -19.86
N GLU A 78 -15.46 -13.28 -20.59
CA GLU A 78 -14.04 -13.25 -20.19
C GLU A 78 -13.31 -12.10 -20.87
N ILE A 79 -12.56 -11.33 -20.09
CA ILE A 79 -11.66 -10.28 -20.54
C ILE A 79 -10.26 -10.67 -20.08
N ILE A 80 -9.40 -11.00 -21.03
CA ILE A 80 -8.03 -11.48 -20.76
C ILE A 80 -7.05 -10.44 -21.27
N LEU A 81 -6.35 -9.80 -20.34
CA LEU A 81 -5.33 -8.78 -20.61
C LEU A 81 -3.94 -9.40 -20.85
N ASP A 82 -3.02 -8.58 -21.35
CA ASP A 82 -1.63 -8.98 -21.49
C ASP A 82 -0.94 -9.15 -20.12
N ALA A 83 0.05 -10.04 -20.05
CA ALA A 83 0.76 -10.36 -18.81
C ALA A 83 1.46 -9.15 -18.15
N ASP A 84 1.93 -8.20 -18.96
CA ASP A 84 2.67 -7.01 -18.52
C ASP A 84 1.75 -5.77 -18.36
N THR A 85 0.42 -5.97 -18.35
CA THR A 85 -0.52 -4.87 -18.13
C THR A 85 -0.26 -4.16 -16.81
N GLU A 86 -0.33 -2.83 -16.84
CA GLU A 86 -0.30 -1.99 -15.66
C GLU A 86 -1.70 -1.48 -15.30
N ALA A 87 -1.93 -1.21 -14.01
CA ALA A 87 -3.14 -0.51 -13.59
C ALA A 87 -3.02 0.98 -13.94
N ASP A 88 -3.55 1.36 -15.09
CA ASP A 88 -3.70 2.75 -15.53
C ASP A 88 -5.11 3.05 -16.05
N GLU A 89 -5.42 4.35 -16.15
CA GLU A 89 -6.73 4.83 -16.58
C GLU A 89 -7.17 4.29 -17.96
N LYS A 90 -6.24 4.16 -18.91
CA LYS A 90 -6.54 3.71 -20.28
C LYS A 90 -6.95 2.25 -20.28
N VAL A 91 -6.25 1.41 -19.53
CA VAL A 91 -6.59 -0.01 -19.36
C VAL A 91 -7.96 -0.16 -18.71
N CYS A 92 -8.28 0.65 -17.70
CA CYS A 92 -9.61 0.63 -17.11
C CYS A 92 -10.70 1.03 -18.11
N ASP A 93 -10.45 2.03 -18.96
CA ASP A 93 -11.40 2.46 -19.99
C ASP A 93 -11.56 1.40 -21.10
N GLU A 94 -10.47 0.72 -21.47
CA GLU A 94 -10.51 -0.44 -22.37
C GLU A 94 -11.37 -1.57 -21.79
N VAL A 95 -11.11 -1.98 -20.54
CA VAL A 95 -11.90 -3.02 -19.86
C VAL A 95 -13.38 -2.63 -19.74
N LEU A 96 -13.69 -1.36 -19.47
CA LEU A 96 -15.07 -0.85 -19.49
C LEU A 96 -15.72 -1.00 -20.87
N SER A 97 -14.97 -0.75 -21.95
CA SER A 97 -15.49 -0.89 -23.32
C SER A 97 -15.72 -2.35 -23.72
N LEU A 98 -14.95 -3.27 -23.14
CA LEU A 98 -15.07 -4.72 -23.37
C LEU A 98 -16.11 -5.39 -22.46
N ALA A 99 -16.52 -4.73 -21.38
CA ALA A 99 -17.45 -5.27 -20.40
C ALA A 99 -18.81 -5.66 -21.01
N SER A 100 -19.33 -6.82 -20.60
CA SER A 100 -20.71 -7.19 -20.93
C SER A 100 -21.70 -6.43 -20.06
N SER A 101 -22.68 -5.79 -20.70
CA SER A 101 -23.81 -5.13 -20.04
C SER A 101 -24.85 -6.11 -19.49
N HIS A 102 -24.74 -7.40 -19.82
CA HIS A 102 -25.69 -8.43 -19.42
C HIS A 102 -25.30 -9.09 -18.09
N GLY A 103 -24.02 -9.00 -17.70
CA GLY A 103 -23.52 -9.48 -16.42
C GLY A 103 -23.83 -8.51 -15.28
N ASN A 104 -24.08 -9.04 -14.08
CA ASN A 104 -24.36 -8.22 -12.88
C ASN A 104 -23.29 -8.33 -11.80
N PHE A 105 -22.19 -9.01 -12.08
CA PHE A 105 -21.14 -9.33 -11.13
C PHE A 105 -19.79 -9.39 -11.84
N TRP A 106 -18.72 -9.02 -11.15
CA TRP A 106 -17.34 -9.11 -11.63
C TRP A 106 -16.52 -10.10 -10.81
N ILE A 107 -15.63 -10.83 -11.47
CA ILE A 107 -14.67 -11.72 -10.82
C ILE A 107 -13.28 -11.33 -11.30
N ALA A 108 -12.45 -10.84 -10.39
CA ALA A 108 -11.02 -10.70 -10.64
C ALA A 108 -10.34 -12.05 -10.41
N VAL A 109 -9.57 -12.55 -11.38
CA VAL A 109 -8.64 -13.67 -11.16
C VAL A 109 -7.23 -13.11 -11.30
N GLY A 110 -6.60 -12.82 -10.17
CA GLY A 110 -5.29 -12.20 -10.15
C GLY A 110 -4.90 -11.59 -8.80
N SER A 111 -3.86 -10.75 -8.82
CA SER A 111 -3.33 -10.04 -7.65
C SER A 111 -3.47 -8.53 -7.82
N GLY A 112 -2.48 -7.74 -7.38
CA GLY A 112 -2.43 -6.26 -7.43
C GLY A 112 -3.18 -5.62 -8.59
N THR A 113 -2.62 -5.74 -9.78
CA THR A 113 -3.10 -5.05 -10.98
C THR A 113 -4.52 -5.44 -11.39
N ILE A 114 -4.77 -6.75 -11.58
CA ILE A 114 -6.10 -7.24 -11.99
C ILE A 114 -7.17 -6.90 -10.95
N ASN A 115 -6.85 -7.00 -9.66
CA ASN A 115 -7.78 -6.64 -8.60
C ASN A 115 -8.10 -5.14 -8.64
N ASP A 116 -7.11 -4.26 -8.77
CA ASP A 116 -7.32 -2.81 -8.77
C ASP A 116 -8.06 -2.33 -10.03
N ILE A 117 -7.75 -2.89 -11.21
CA ILE A 117 -8.51 -2.62 -12.45
C ILE A 117 -9.97 -3.06 -12.26
N THR A 118 -10.20 -4.31 -11.83
CA THR A 118 -11.56 -4.84 -11.61
C THR A 118 -12.33 -4.01 -10.59
N LYS A 119 -11.69 -3.63 -9.48
CA LYS A 119 -12.26 -2.80 -8.43
C LYS A 119 -12.74 -1.45 -8.97
N LEU A 120 -11.92 -0.78 -9.77
CA LEU A 120 -12.28 0.51 -10.34
C LEU A 120 -13.40 0.39 -11.38
N VAL A 121 -13.30 -0.59 -12.27
CA VAL A 121 -14.30 -0.87 -13.32
C VAL A 121 -15.65 -1.23 -12.71
N SER A 122 -15.69 -2.17 -11.76
CA SER A 122 -16.93 -2.58 -11.10
C SER A 122 -17.56 -1.44 -10.30
N THR A 123 -16.73 -0.58 -9.68
CA THR A 123 -17.20 0.65 -9.00
C THR A 123 -17.83 1.63 -10.00
N LYS A 124 -17.19 1.92 -11.14
CA LYS A 124 -17.73 2.79 -12.19
C LYS A 124 -19.05 2.24 -12.77
N MET A 125 -19.20 0.92 -12.84
CA MET A 125 -20.41 0.24 -13.31
C MET A 125 -21.49 0.06 -12.22
N ASN A 126 -21.19 0.42 -10.96
CA ASN A 126 -22.05 0.16 -9.81
C ASN A 126 -22.45 -1.33 -9.70
N GLN A 127 -21.48 -2.22 -9.92
CA GLN A 127 -21.65 -3.66 -9.85
C GLN A 127 -20.78 -4.26 -8.73
N PRO A 128 -21.27 -5.29 -8.02
CA PRO A 128 -20.46 -6.04 -7.06
C PRO A 128 -19.36 -6.84 -7.76
N TYR A 129 -18.30 -7.14 -7.01
CA TYR A 129 -17.26 -8.04 -7.46
C TYR A 129 -16.69 -8.89 -6.34
N GLY A 130 -16.04 -9.99 -6.71
CA GLY A 130 -15.18 -10.79 -5.84
C GLY A 130 -13.81 -10.97 -6.47
N VAL A 131 -12.84 -11.42 -5.68
CA VAL A 131 -11.47 -11.67 -6.14
C VAL A 131 -11.05 -13.10 -5.82
N VAL A 132 -10.50 -13.77 -6.82
CA VAL A 132 -9.76 -15.03 -6.72
C VAL A 132 -8.27 -14.65 -6.75
N ALA A 133 -7.66 -14.62 -5.58
CA ALA A 133 -6.28 -14.20 -5.41
C ALA A 133 -5.30 -15.26 -5.92
N THR A 134 -4.33 -14.85 -6.74
CA THR A 134 -3.33 -15.76 -7.33
C THR A 134 -1.94 -15.68 -6.69
N ALA A 135 -1.67 -14.66 -5.87
CA ALA A 135 -0.41 -14.49 -5.13
C ALA A 135 -0.59 -13.56 -3.91
N PRO A 136 0.02 -13.82 -2.75
CA PRO A 136 -0.07 -12.92 -1.60
C PRO A 136 0.94 -11.78 -1.74
N SER A 137 0.72 -10.81 -2.64
CA SER A 137 1.74 -9.84 -3.05
C SER A 137 1.59 -8.41 -2.54
N MET A 138 0.41 -8.03 -2.06
CA MET A 138 0.06 -6.66 -1.64
C MET A 138 -1.25 -6.62 -0.84
N ASN A 139 -1.48 -5.56 -0.06
CA ASN A 139 -2.59 -5.41 0.89
C ASN A 139 -3.92 -4.89 0.31
N GLY A 140 -3.98 -4.65 -1.00
CA GLY A 140 -5.14 -4.05 -1.68
C GLY A 140 -6.33 -4.99 -1.92
N TYR A 141 -6.29 -6.24 -1.44
CA TYR A 141 -7.37 -7.22 -1.67
C TYR A 141 -8.71 -6.75 -1.11
N THR A 142 -8.77 -6.42 0.18
CA THR A 142 -9.99 -6.04 0.90
C THR A 142 -10.16 -4.52 1.07
N SER A 143 -9.36 -3.73 0.35
CA SER A 143 -9.35 -2.28 0.48
C SER A 143 -10.45 -1.59 -0.34
N SER A 144 -11.01 -0.51 0.21
CA SER A 144 -11.95 0.38 -0.48
C SER A 144 -11.24 1.46 -1.32
N ILE A 145 -10.02 1.17 -1.76
CA ILE A 145 -9.12 2.11 -2.41
C ILE A 145 -8.41 1.39 -3.56
N VAL A 146 -8.22 2.09 -4.68
CA VAL A 146 -7.51 1.64 -5.88
C VAL A 146 -6.22 2.44 -6.02
N ALA A 147 -5.09 1.78 -6.33
CA ALA A 147 -3.81 2.43 -6.60
C ALA A 147 -3.49 2.39 -8.11
N ILE A 148 -3.86 3.42 -8.84
CA ILE A 148 -3.80 3.48 -10.31
C ILE A 148 -2.91 4.63 -10.80
N THR A 149 -2.31 4.51 -11.99
CA THR A 149 -1.56 5.63 -12.61
C THR A 149 -2.49 6.46 -13.50
N ILE A 150 -2.53 7.78 -13.28
CA ILE A 150 -3.31 8.76 -14.06
C ILE A 150 -2.35 9.84 -14.54
N ASN A 151 -2.18 9.97 -15.86
CA ASN A 151 -1.25 10.96 -16.46
C ASN A 151 0.14 10.97 -15.81
N GLY A 152 0.69 9.78 -15.51
CA GLY A 152 2.00 9.62 -14.87
C GLY A 152 2.01 9.81 -13.34
N LEU A 153 0.94 10.33 -12.74
CA LEU A 153 0.77 10.40 -11.28
C LEU A 153 0.25 9.06 -10.75
N LYS A 154 0.98 8.43 -9.81
CA LYS A 154 0.41 7.32 -9.05
C LYS A 154 -0.66 7.90 -8.13
N ALA A 155 -1.93 7.65 -8.41
CA ALA A 155 -3.09 8.18 -7.71
C ALA A 155 -3.76 7.12 -6.82
N THR A 156 -4.55 7.60 -5.87
CA THR A 156 -5.28 6.77 -4.91
C THR A 156 -6.75 7.16 -4.99
N LEU A 157 -7.58 6.30 -5.58
CA LEU A 157 -9.00 6.57 -5.83
C LEU A 157 -9.89 5.74 -4.91
N PRO A 158 -11.07 6.24 -4.51
CA PRO A 158 -12.05 5.41 -3.82
C PRO A 158 -12.56 4.29 -4.75
N GLY A 159 -12.78 3.11 -4.18
CA GLY A 159 -13.36 1.97 -4.86
C GLY A 159 -14.22 1.16 -3.90
N ASN A 160 -15.21 0.44 -4.42
CA ASN A 160 -15.94 -0.54 -3.62
C ASN A 160 -14.97 -1.70 -3.30
N PRO A 161 -14.83 -2.17 -2.06
CA PRO A 161 -14.04 -3.37 -1.75
C PRO A 161 -14.75 -4.64 -2.28
N PRO A 162 -14.06 -5.78 -2.46
CA PRO A 162 -14.70 -6.98 -2.96
C PRO A 162 -15.67 -7.53 -1.91
N LEU A 163 -16.75 -8.18 -2.37
CA LEU A 163 -17.67 -8.87 -1.47
C LEU A 163 -17.05 -10.14 -0.88
N PHE A 164 -16.13 -10.79 -1.61
CA PHE A 164 -15.34 -11.88 -1.08
C PHE A 164 -13.91 -11.89 -1.62
N VAL A 165 -12.99 -12.43 -0.83
CA VAL A 165 -11.65 -12.84 -1.27
C VAL A 165 -11.58 -14.35 -1.18
N LEU A 166 -11.31 -15.02 -2.30
CA LEU A 166 -11.03 -16.45 -2.37
C LEU A 166 -9.55 -16.64 -2.64
N ALA A 167 -8.87 -17.40 -1.80
CA ALA A 167 -7.44 -17.60 -1.82
C ALA A 167 -7.13 -19.09 -1.65
N ASP A 168 -6.92 -19.77 -2.78
CA ASP A 168 -6.61 -21.19 -2.79
C ASP A 168 -5.13 -21.42 -2.45
N LEU A 169 -4.85 -22.14 -1.38
CA LEU A 169 -3.48 -22.44 -0.97
C LEU A 169 -2.72 -23.28 -2.00
N ASN A 170 -3.40 -24.09 -2.81
CA ASN A 170 -2.78 -24.80 -3.93
C ASN A 170 -2.26 -23.85 -5.01
N VAL A 171 -2.89 -22.68 -5.17
CA VAL A 171 -2.44 -21.62 -6.07
C VAL A 171 -1.39 -20.75 -5.39
N LEU A 172 -1.69 -20.21 -4.21
CA LEU A 172 -0.83 -19.25 -3.53
C LEU A 172 0.54 -19.82 -3.18
N CYS A 173 0.64 -21.09 -2.77
CA CYS A 173 1.92 -21.73 -2.46
C CYS A 173 2.80 -21.90 -3.71
N ASN A 174 2.21 -21.90 -4.91
CA ASN A 174 2.90 -22.04 -6.20
C ASN A 174 3.19 -20.70 -6.89
N ALA A 175 2.74 -19.56 -6.32
CA ALA A 175 3.04 -18.24 -6.87
C ALA A 175 4.55 -17.99 -7.01
N PRO A 176 5.00 -17.15 -7.97
CA PRO A 176 6.39 -16.68 -8.03
C PRO A 176 6.85 -16.20 -6.65
N TYR A 177 8.03 -16.65 -6.22
CA TYR A 177 8.47 -16.42 -4.85
C TYR A 177 8.67 -14.93 -4.55
N GLU A 178 9.11 -14.18 -5.55
CA GLU A 178 9.31 -12.74 -5.47
C GLU A 178 8.01 -12.01 -5.12
N LEU A 179 6.84 -12.50 -5.57
CA LEU A 179 5.54 -11.94 -5.20
C LEU A 179 5.19 -12.23 -3.75
N ILE A 180 5.48 -13.43 -3.25
CA ILE A 180 5.28 -13.79 -1.84
C ILE A 180 6.17 -12.92 -0.94
N ALA A 181 7.46 -12.80 -1.30
CA ALA A 181 8.42 -11.99 -0.57
C ALA A 181 8.07 -10.49 -0.61
N ALA A 182 7.58 -9.99 -1.75
CA ALA A 182 7.06 -8.63 -1.86
C ALA A 182 5.84 -8.42 -0.94
N GLY A 183 4.92 -9.38 -0.85
CA GLY A 183 3.79 -9.29 0.07
C GLY A 183 4.22 -9.11 1.52
N LEU A 184 5.26 -9.82 1.96
CA LEU A 184 5.83 -9.58 3.29
C LEU A 184 6.41 -8.17 3.41
N GLY A 185 7.11 -7.70 2.38
CA GLY A 185 7.67 -6.35 2.33
C GLY A 185 6.62 -5.25 2.51
N ASP A 186 5.47 -5.37 1.85
CA ASP A 186 4.32 -4.50 2.09
C ASP A 186 3.78 -4.70 3.52
N ALA A 187 3.50 -5.93 3.94
CA ALA A 187 2.89 -6.23 5.24
C ALA A 187 3.73 -5.75 6.45
N LEU A 188 5.05 -5.65 6.33
CA LEU A 188 5.94 -5.16 7.40
C LEU A 188 6.09 -3.64 7.47
N SER A 189 5.45 -2.87 6.58
CA SER A 189 5.46 -1.39 6.65
C SER A 189 4.71 -0.80 7.85
N LYS A 190 3.90 -1.62 8.53
CA LYS A 190 2.84 -1.18 9.46
C LYS A 190 3.39 -0.39 10.64
N PRO A 191 4.52 -0.77 11.28
CA PRO A 191 5.10 0.05 12.36
C PRO A 191 5.39 1.50 11.95
N VAL A 192 5.95 1.72 10.75
CA VAL A 192 6.30 3.07 10.28
C VAL A 192 5.10 3.83 9.72
N SER A 193 4.15 3.17 9.06
CA SER A 193 2.92 3.83 8.60
C SER A 193 1.98 4.20 9.75
N ASN A 194 1.88 3.36 10.77
CA ASN A 194 1.15 3.66 12.01
C ASN A 194 1.77 4.85 12.73
N ALA A 195 3.10 4.92 12.78
CA ALA A 195 3.83 6.05 13.34
C ALA A 195 3.54 7.34 12.54
N ASP A 196 3.55 7.30 11.22
CA ASP A 196 3.17 8.45 10.38
C ASP A 196 1.72 8.91 10.64
N TRP A 197 0.80 7.95 10.80
CA TRP A 197 -0.59 8.26 11.10
C TRP A 197 -0.76 8.92 12.47
N MET A 198 -0.06 8.42 13.50
CA MET A 198 -0.01 9.01 14.83
C MET A 198 0.64 10.41 14.82
N LEU A 199 1.71 10.56 14.04
CA LEU A 199 2.40 11.84 13.87
C LEU A 199 1.48 12.89 13.26
N SER A 200 0.74 12.54 12.20
CA SER A 200 -0.27 13.42 11.61
C SER A 200 -1.43 13.71 12.56
N HIS A 201 -1.86 12.72 13.36
CA HIS A 201 -2.87 12.89 14.40
C HIS A 201 -2.46 13.94 15.45
N VAL A 202 -1.26 13.82 16.02
CA VAL A 202 -0.77 14.73 17.06
C VAL A 202 -0.57 16.15 16.51
N LEU A 203 0.00 16.29 15.30
CA LEU A 203 0.35 17.60 14.75
C LEU A 203 -0.83 18.33 14.10
N PHE A 204 -1.72 17.60 13.41
CA PHE A 204 -2.76 18.17 12.55
C PHE A 204 -4.18 17.73 12.91
N GLY A 205 -4.34 16.86 13.91
CA GLY A 205 -5.66 16.37 14.32
C GLY A 205 -6.29 15.41 13.32
N GLU A 206 -5.49 14.75 12.47
CA GLU A 206 -6.00 13.67 11.61
C GLU A 206 -6.71 12.61 12.45
N HIS A 207 -7.81 12.05 11.95
CA HIS A 207 -8.53 11.01 12.68
C HIS A 207 -7.63 9.81 12.93
N PHE A 208 -7.59 9.31 14.17
CA PHE A 208 -6.84 8.13 14.57
C PHE A 208 -7.76 7.11 15.26
N CYS A 209 -7.58 5.82 14.98
CA CYS A 209 -8.44 4.76 15.49
C CYS A 209 -7.63 3.64 16.13
N ASN A 210 -7.67 3.52 17.47
CA ASN A 210 -6.95 2.49 18.21
C ASN A 210 -7.37 1.07 17.81
N PHE A 211 -8.65 0.87 17.48
CA PHE A 211 -9.13 -0.41 16.97
C PHE A 211 -8.41 -0.84 15.67
N CYS A 212 -8.17 0.12 14.77
CA CYS A 212 -7.38 -0.16 13.57
C CYS A 212 -5.94 -0.55 13.91
N ILE A 213 -5.33 0.11 14.90
CA ILE A 213 -3.98 -0.22 15.38
C ILE A 213 -3.92 -1.63 15.96
N ASP A 214 -4.93 -2.05 16.72
CA ASP A 214 -5.01 -3.40 17.27
C ASP A 214 -5.11 -4.47 16.17
N LEU A 215 -5.86 -4.20 15.10
CA LEU A 215 -5.94 -5.09 13.93
C LEU A 215 -4.61 -5.15 13.17
N LEU A 216 -3.92 -4.02 12.98
CA LEU A 216 -2.62 -3.99 12.32
C LEU A 216 -1.53 -4.66 13.16
N SER A 217 -1.61 -4.58 14.48
CA SER A 217 -0.71 -5.31 15.38
C SER A 217 -0.88 -6.82 15.24
N GLN A 218 -2.11 -7.31 15.04
CA GLN A 218 -2.36 -8.72 14.72
C GLN A 218 -1.78 -9.11 13.36
N SER A 219 -1.98 -8.27 12.34
CA SER A 219 -1.39 -8.45 11.00
C SER A 219 0.15 -8.58 11.08
N GLU A 220 0.79 -7.73 11.87
CA GLU A 220 2.24 -7.77 12.09
C GLU A 220 2.69 -9.07 12.78
N GLN A 221 1.96 -9.53 13.81
CA GLN A 221 2.26 -10.78 14.52
C GLN A 221 2.16 -12.01 13.59
N LEU A 222 1.16 -12.04 12.70
CA LEU A 222 1.05 -13.06 11.66
C LEU A 222 2.28 -13.06 10.75
N CYS A 223 2.68 -11.88 10.27
CA CYS A 223 3.85 -11.75 9.40
C CYS A 223 5.15 -12.19 10.08
N ALA A 224 5.36 -11.75 11.32
CA ALA A 224 6.56 -12.13 12.08
C ALA A 224 6.63 -13.65 12.32
N SER A 225 5.49 -14.29 12.56
CA SER A 225 5.39 -15.74 12.75
C SER A 225 5.56 -16.53 11.46
N ALA A 226 5.14 -15.97 10.32
CA ALA A 226 5.25 -16.61 9.01
C ALA A 226 6.64 -16.47 8.37
N ALA A 227 7.36 -15.37 8.65
CA ALA A 227 8.50 -14.91 7.85
C ALA A 227 9.53 -16.00 7.50
N SER A 228 10.01 -16.77 8.49
CA SER A 228 11.02 -17.81 8.26
C SER A 228 10.53 -19.00 7.44
N SER A 229 9.22 -19.28 7.48
CA SER A 229 8.59 -20.41 6.80
C SER A 229 8.11 -20.06 5.38
N LEU A 230 8.04 -18.77 5.03
CA LEU A 230 7.62 -18.33 3.68
C LEU A 230 8.57 -18.85 2.59
N LYS A 231 9.88 -18.92 2.86
CA LYS A 231 10.88 -19.45 1.90
C LYS A 231 10.66 -20.92 1.56
N LEU A 232 10.08 -21.67 2.50
CA LEU A 232 9.71 -23.08 2.33
C LEU A 232 8.33 -23.24 1.69
N ARG A 233 7.61 -22.14 1.41
CA ARG A 233 6.25 -22.13 0.88
C ARG A 233 5.28 -22.98 1.72
N GLU A 234 5.49 -22.99 3.03
CA GLU A 234 4.62 -23.75 3.94
C GLU A 234 3.19 -23.19 3.88
N PRO A 235 2.16 -24.04 3.65
CA PRO A 235 0.78 -23.57 3.46
C PRO A 235 0.27 -22.69 4.60
N ASN A 236 0.64 -23.00 5.85
CA ASN A 236 0.26 -22.18 7.00
C ASN A 236 0.94 -20.80 6.99
N ALA A 237 2.21 -20.71 6.59
CA ALA A 237 2.90 -19.42 6.49
C ALA A 237 2.31 -18.55 5.37
N ILE A 238 1.97 -19.16 4.23
CA ILE A 238 1.30 -18.48 3.11
C ILE A 238 -0.10 -17.99 3.52
N ARG A 239 -0.86 -18.84 4.25
CA ARG A 239 -2.15 -18.46 4.84
C ARG A 239 -2.00 -17.23 5.73
N MET A 240 -1.08 -17.25 6.69
CA MET A 240 -0.87 -16.15 7.64
C MET A 240 -0.47 -14.85 6.93
N LEU A 241 0.35 -14.92 5.88
CA LEU A 241 0.68 -13.74 5.08
C LEU A 241 -0.56 -13.19 4.35
N MET A 242 -1.36 -14.07 3.73
CA MET A 242 -2.59 -13.65 3.05
C MET A 242 -3.61 -13.05 4.03
N GLU A 243 -3.75 -13.62 5.22
CA GLU A 243 -4.58 -13.08 6.32
C GLU A 243 -4.10 -11.68 6.73
N ALA A 244 -2.79 -11.50 6.92
CA ALA A 244 -2.20 -10.23 7.29
C ALA A 244 -2.44 -9.13 6.24
N LEU A 245 -2.33 -9.47 4.95
CA LEU A 245 -2.62 -8.57 3.83
C LEU A 245 -4.11 -8.21 3.76
N CYS A 246 -5.00 -9.18 3.93
CA CYS A 246 -6.46 -8.94 4.01
C CYS A 246 -6.84 -8.07 5.22
N LEU A 247 -6.19 -8.25 6.38
CA LEU A 247 -6.43 -7.38 7.54
C LEU A 247 -6.00 -5.95 7.28
N SER A 248 -4.86 -5.76 6.62
CA SER A 248 -4.38 -4.44 6.23
C SER A 248 -5.38 -3.73 5.30
N GLY A 249 -5.92 -4.43 4.30
CA GLY A 249 -6.95 -3.85 3.42
C GLY A 249 -8.28 -3.56 4.13
N ILE A 250 -8.69 -4.39 5.10
CA ILE A 250 -9.88 -4.13 5.93
C ILE A 250 -9.68 -2.84 6.74
N VAL A 251 -8.48 -2.63 7.29
CA VAL A 251 -8.16 -1.40 8.03
C VAL A 251 -8.22 -0.17 7.13
N MET A 252 -7.75 -0.24 5.88
CA MET A 252 -7.93 0.85 4.91
C MET A 252 -9.40 1.20 4.70
N THR A 253 -10.24 0.16 4.59
CA THR A 253 -11.69 0.31 4.42
C THR A 253 -12.35 0.94 5.65
N ILE A 254 -11.97 0.51 6.85
CA ILE A 254 -12.48 1.06 8.12
C ILE A 254 -12.06 2.53 8.29
N ALA A 255 -10.80 2.85 7.98
CA ALA A 255 -10.27 4.19 8.12
C ALA A 255 -10.78 5.15 7.02
N GLY A 256 -11.22 4.61 5.88
CA GLY A 256 -11.58 5.41 4.69
C GLY A 256 -10.37 6.10 4.04
N SER A 257 -9.15 5.68 4.38
CA SER A 257 -7.90 6.20 3.85
C SER A 257 -6.82 5.11 3.86
N SER A 258 -5.77 5.30 3.07
CA SER A 258 -4.60 4.42 3.12
C SER A 258 -3.61 4.78 4.24
N THR A 259 -3.76 5.94 4.90
CA THR A 259 -2.81 6.45 5.90
C THR A 259 -2.36 5.40 6.93
N PRO A 260 -3.24 4.57 7.52
CA PRO A 260 -2.82 3.60 8.54
C PRO A 260 -1.80 2.57 8.04
N VAL A 261 -1.84 2.22 6.75
CA VAL A 261 -1.00 1.15 6.17
C VAL A 261 -0.02 1.65 5.12
N SER A 262 -0.02 2.96 4.87
CA SER A 262 0.76 3.63 3.84
C SER A 262 1.25 4.97 4.39
N GLY A 263 2.52 5.01 4.77
CA GLY A 263 3.24 6.20 5.22
C GLY A 263 4.25 6.68 4.17
N GLY A 264 5.36 7.26 4.64
CA GLY A 264 6.49 7.73 3.85
C GLY A 264 7.20 6.61 3.08
N GLU A 265 7.23 5.40 3.61
CA GLU A 265 7.79 4.22 2.93
C GLU A 265 7.03 3.89 1.63
N HIS A 266 5.71 4.03 1.63
CA HIS A 266 4.91 3.92 0.42
C HIS A 266 5.09 5.10 -0.52
N LEU A 267 5.29 6.31 0.03
CA LEU A 267 5.56 7.48 -0.82
C LEU A 267 6.87 7.32 -1.60
N ILE A 268 7.90 6.71 -0.99
CA ILE A 268 9.16 6.36 -1.69
C ILE A 268 8.89 5.37 -2.81
N SER A 269 8.16 4.27 -2.55
CA SER A 269 7.78 3.30 -3.60
C SER A 269 7.00 3.96 -4.74
N HIS A 270 6.02 4.80 -4.44
CA HIS A 270 5.25 5.50 -5.46
C HIS A 270 6.06 6.52 -6.25
N ALA A 271 7.00 7.21 -5.61
CA ALA A 271 7.93 8.12 -6.30
C ALA A 271 8.81 7.35 -7.31
N LEU A 272 9.30 6.16 -6.93
CA LEU A 272 10.02 5.26 -7.83
C LEU A 272 9.16 4.78 -9.00
N ASP A 273 7.90 4.42 -8.75
CA ASP A 273 6.96 3.99 -9.80
C ASP A 273 6.67 5.11 -10.81
N MET A 274 6.51 6.34 -10.32
CA MET A 274 6.32 7.52 -11.16
C MET A 274 7.58 7.82 -11.98
N HIS A 275 8.77 7.72 -11.38
CA HIS A 275 10.01 7.92 -12.11
C HIS A 275 10.30 6.81 -13.14
N SER A 276 9.93 5.57 -12.84
CA SER A 276 10.01 4.44 -13.77
C SER A 276 9.22 4.72 -15.04
N HIS A 277 8.02 5.30 -14.88
CA HIS A 277 7.18 5.71 -16.00
C HIS A 277 7.85 6.79 -16.85
N THR A 278 8.45 7.80 -16.22
CA THR A 278 9.16 8.88 -16.91
C THR A 278 10.41 8.41 -17.67
N THR A 279 11.13 7.43 -17.13
CA THR A 279 12.40 6.93 -17.69
C THR A 279 12.24 5.71 -18.62
N GLY A 280 11.07 5.07 -18.63
CA GLY A 280 10.85 3.80 -19.32
C GLY A 280 11.50 2.59 -18.65
N ARG A 281 11.99 2.72 -17.41
CA ARG A 281 12.53 1.59 -16.64
C ARG A 281 11.40 0.63 -16.28
N LYS A 282 11.66 -0.68 -16.34
CA LYS A 282 10.72 -1.71 -15.85
C LYS A 282 10.41 -1.47 -14.37
N LYS A 283 9.13 -1.39 -14.01
CA LYS A 283 8.68 -1.28 -12.61
C LYS A 283 9.08 -2.51 -11.82
N GLN A 284 9.35 -2.29 -10.53
CA GLN A 284 9.64 -3.35 -9.58
C GLN A 284 8.39 -3.68 -8.78
N LEU A 285 8.41 -4.81 -8.09
CA LEU A 285 7.28 -5.22 -7.26
C LEU A 285 7.06 -4.20 -6.14
N HIS A 286 5.83 -3.72 -6.02
CA HIS A 286 5.45 -2.69 -5.05
C HIS A 286 5.90 -3.04 -3.62
N GLY A 287 5.53 -4.23 -3.14
CA GLY A 287 5.89 -4.66 -1.79
C GLY A 287 7.39 -4.84 -1.56
N ALA A 288 8.17 -5.13 -2.60
CA ALA A 288 9.64 -5.16 -2.51
C ALA A 288 10.22 -3.75 -2.31
N GLN A 289 9.76 -2.76 -3.08
CA GLN A 289 10.14 -1.36 -2.89
C GLN A 289 9.73 -0.86 -1.50
N VAL A 290 8.49 -1.16 -1.07
CA VAL A 290 7.97 -0.80 0.25
C VAL A 290 8.80 -1.44 1.37
N GLY A 291 9.22 -2.69 1.23
CA GLY A 291 10.07 -3.37 2.20
C GLY A 291 11.41 -2.65 2.41
N VAL A 292 12.10 -2.29 1.33
CA VAL A 292 13.37 -1.53 1.42
C VAL A 292 13.13 -0.11 1.97
N ALA A 293 12.09 0.58 1.51
CA ALA A 293 11.73 1.90 2.00
C ALA A 293 11.33 1.89 3.48
N THR A 294 10.75 0.79 3.97
CA THR A 294 10.41 0.59 5.39
C THR A 294 11.67 0.58 6.26
N LEU A 295 12.76 -0.04 5.78
CA LEU A 295 14.05 -0.02 6.49
C LEU A 295 14.63 1.39 6.58
N PHE A 296 14.49 2.19 5.51
CA PHE A 296 14.88 3.59 5.53
C PHE A 296 14.04 4.40 6.53
N SER A 297 12.71 4.29 6.45
CA SER A 297 11.79 5.01 7.34
C SER A 297 12.01 4.64 8.81
N ALA A 298 12.25 3.36 9.12
CA ALA A 298 12.57 2.92 10.47
C ALA A 298 13.89 3.54 10.97
N SER A 299 14.94 3.56 10.14
CA SER A 299 16.20 4.23 10.46
C SER A 299 16.05 5.74 10.65
N LEU A 300 15.14 6.38 9.90
CA LEU A 300 14.85 7.80 10.04
C LEU A 300 14.15 8.10 11.37
N TYR A 301 13.19 7.26 11.76
CA TYR A 301 12.55 7.36 13.08
C TYR A 301 13.55 7.13 14.22
N GLU A 302 14.45 6.15 14.11
CA GLU A 302 15.54 5.94 15.08
C GLU A 302 16.42 7.19 15.19
N ARG A 303 16.77 7.83 14.07
CA ARG A 303 17.54 9.08 14.08
C ARG A 303 16.78 10.24 14.73
N LEU A 304 15.48 10.36 14.47
CA LEU A 304 14.63 11.39 15.08
C LEU A 304 14.50 11.21 16.61
N LEU A 305 14.48 9.96 17.09
CA LEU A 305 14.47 9.66 18.54
C LEU A 305 15.74 10.12 19.27
N GLU A 306 16.83 10.37 18.54
CA GLU A 306 18.11 10.86 19.06
C GLU A 306 18.22 12.40 19.03
N VAL A 307 17.25 13.10 18.40
CA VAL A 307 17.26 14.56 18.32
C VAL A 307 16.88 15.17 19.67
N ASN A 308 17.70 16.11 20.14
CA ASN A 308 17.34 17.00 21.24
C ASN A 308 16.57 18.21 20.69
N ALA A 309 15.23 18.22 20.81
CA ALA A 309 14.40 19.28 20.27
C ALA A 309 14.69 20.67 20.87
N SER A 310 15.21 20.73 22.09
CA SER A 310 15.57 22.00 22.75
C SER A 310 16.80 22.69 22.13
N GLU A 311 17.58 21.96 21.36
CA GLU A 311 18.77 22.46 20.66
C GLU A 311 18.47 22.90 19.21
N LEU A 312 17.24 22.70 18.73
CA LEU A 312 16.86 23.07 17.36
C LEU A 312 16.70 24.59 17.22
N ASP A 313 17.50 25.20 16.34
CA ASP A 313 17.35 26.60 15.96
C ASP A 313 16.27 26.77 14.90
N VAL A 314 15.05 27.09 15.36
CA VAL A 314 13.88 27.32 14.50
C VAL A 314 14.13 28.37 13.42
N ALA A 315 14.85 29.46 13.74
CA ALA A 315 15.07 30.54 12.79
C ALA A 315 16.00 30.10 11.65
N LEU A 316 17.04 29.33 11.97
CA LEU A 316 17.92 28.72 10.97
C LEU A 316 17.18 27.70 10.10
N LEU A 317 16.34 26.86 10.69
CA LEU A 317 15.53 25.90 9.94
C LEU A 317 14.54 26.61 9.00
N ALA A 318 13.80 27.61 9.50
CA ALA A 318 12.84 28.37 8.71
C ALA A 318 13.50 29.16 7.57
N ASN A 319 14.76 29.60 7.74
CA ASN A 319 15.53 30.26 6.67
C ASN A 319 15.79 29.36 5.45
N ARG A 320 15.61 28.03 5.56
CA ARG A 320 15.73 27.08 4.46
C ARG A 320 14.43 26.81 3.73
N TYR A 321 13.37 27.53 4.06
CA TYR A 321 12.12 27.53 3.33
C TYR A 321 12.37 27.74 1.83
N LYS A 322 11.74 26.90 1.01
CA LYS A 322 11.64 27.06 -0.44
C LYS A 322 10.19 27.22 -0.82
N SER A 323 9.86 28.12 -1.75
CA SER A 323 8.53 28.20 -2.33
C SER A 323 8.24 26.98 -3.23
N ILE A 324 6.97 26.75 -3.58
CA ILE A 324 6.59 25.68 -4.50
C ILE A 324 7.23 25.89 -5.88
N GLU A 325 7.35 27.15 -6.31
CA GLU A 325 8.05 27.53 -7.55
C GLU A 325 9.53 27.14 -7.50
N GLU A 326 10.21 27.31 -6.37
CA GLU A 326 11.60 26.89 -6.19
C GLU A 326 11.76 25.36 -6.16
N TRP A 327 10.76 24.64 -5.64
CA TRP A 327 10.72 23.17 -5.72
C TRP A 327 10.51 22.66 -7.15
N MET A 328 9.83 23.43 -8.00
CA MET A 328 9.36 22.98 -9.32
C MET A 328 10.49 22.47 -10.21
N GLN A 329 11.70 23.03 -10.13
CA GLN A 329 12.83 22.52 -10.91
C GLN A 329 13.20 21.08 -10.52
N SER A 330 13.20 20.75 -9.22
CA SER A 330 13.49 19.40 -8.73
C SER A 330 12.36 18.44 -9.10
N LEU A 331 11.11 18.90 -8.98
CA LEU A 331 9.93 18.11 -9.38
C LEU A 331 9.97 17.77 -10.88
N GLN A 332 10.24 18.76 -11.74
CA GLN A 332 10.37 18.56 -13.19
C GLN A 332 11.48 17.58 -13.55
N GLY A 333 12.63 17.66 -12.87
CA GLY A 333 13.75 16.77 -13.10
C GLY A 333 13.43 15.30 -12.82
N PHE A 334 12.57 15.01 -11.84
CA PHE A 334 12.30 13.63 -11.40
C PHE A 334 10.93 13.10 -11.86
N PHE A 335 9.87 13.89 -11.77
CA PHE A 335 8.50 13.48 -12.09
C PHE A 335 8.05 13.84 -13.51
N GLY A 336 8.83 14.65 -14.24
CA GLY A 336 8.53 15.01 -15.63
C GLY A 336 7.13 15.61 -15.78
N ASN A 337 6.29 14.99 -16.61
CA ASN A 337 4.93 15.48 -16.89
C ASN A 337 4.00 15.48 -15.68
N ALA A 338 4.29 14.69 -14.64
CA ALA A 338 3.46 14.65 -13.42
C ALA A 338 3.76 15.79 -12.43
N SER A 339 4.75 16.65 -12.71
CA SER A 339 5.27 17.63 -11.74
C SER A 339 4.25 18.67 -11.28
N GLU A 340 3.38 19.15 -12.17
CA GLU A 340 2.32 20.10 -11.81
C GLU A 340 1.32 19.44 -10.84
N ALA A 341 0.88 18.23 -11.14
CA ALA A 341 -0.02 17.48 -10.27
C ALA A 341 0.63 17.14 -8.92
N VAL A 342 1.94 16.85 -8.89
CA VAL A 342 2.70 16.67 -7.65
C VAL A 342 2.75 17.98 -6.85
N ALA A 343 3.06 19.10 -7.49
CA ALA A 343 3.09 20.42 -6.84
C ALA A 343 1.71 20.78 -6.24
N GLU A 344 0.62 20.47 -6.93
CA GLU A 344 -0.75 20.65 -6.42
C GLU A 344 -1.03 19.80 -5.17
N GLN A 345 -0.55 18.56 -5.11
CA GLN A 345 -0.69 17.73 -3.91
C GLN A 345 0.17 18.25 -2.76
N PHE A 346 1.40 18.67 -3.05
CA PHE A 346 2.34 19.18 -2.06
C PHE A 346 1.84 20.48 -1.41
N ALA A 347 1.34 21.42 -2.24
CA ALA A 347 0.84 22.72 -1.81
C ALA A 347 -0.35 22.64 -0.83
N LYS A 348 -1.08 21.52 -0.79
CA LYS A 348 -2.19 21.31 0.17
C LYS A 348 -1.72 21.17 1.62
N LYS A 349 -0.47 20.77 1.86
CA LYS A 349 0.09 20.56 3.20
C LYS A 349 1.30 21.42 3.52
N TYR A 350 2.05 21.86 2.50
CA TYR A 350 3.29 22.59 2.69
C TYR A 350 3.03 24.04 3.18
N PRO A 351 3.86 24.62 4.07
CA PRO A 351 3.70 26.00 4.50
C PRO A 351 3.75 26.96 3.32
N LYS A 352 2.96 28.04 3.35
CA LYS A 352 2.90 29.04 2.26
C LYS A 352 3.98 30.10 2.36
N SER A 353 4.66 30.18 3.50
CA SER A 353 5.70 31.16 3.77
C SER A 353 6.69 30.64 4.80
N LYS A 354 7.84 31.31 4.87
CA LYS A 354 8.82 31.12 5.94
C LYS A 354 8.17 31.27 7.33
N ASP A 355 7.32 32.27 7.52
CA ASP A 355 6.67 32.52 8.81
C ASP A 355 5.72 31.38 9.20
N GLU A 356 4.99 30.81 8.24
CA GLU A 356 4.16 29.63 8.47
C GLU A 356 4.99 28.38 8.83
N LEU A 357 6.15 28.18 8.17
CA LEU A 357 7.08 27.11 8.51
C LEU A 357 7.65 27.31 9.93
N GLU A 358 8.06 28.53 10.27
CA GLU A 358 8.56 28.86 11.61
C GLU A 358 7.50 28.57 12.69
N MET A 359 6.24 28.99 12.49
CA MET A 359 5.14 28.67 13.42
C MET A 359 4.94 27.16 13.59
N ARG A 360 4.98 26.40 12.48
CA ARG A 360 4.86 24.94 12.50
C ARG A 360 6.00 24.28 13.27
N LEU A 361 7.25 24.68 13.02
CA LEU A 361 8.43 24.17 13.71
C LEU A 361 8.37 24.43 15.22
N ARG A 362 7.91 25.62 15.65
CA ARG A 362 7.69 25.92 17.08
C ARG A 362 6.68 24.97 17.70
N LYS A 363 5.55 24.73 17.01
CA LYS A 363 4.53 23.78 17.46
C LYS A 363 5.09 22.35 17.57
N ILE A 364 5.87 21.91 16.58
CA ILE A 364 6.51 20.58 16.59
C ILE A 364 7.43 20.42 17.81
N ILE A 365 8.25 21.43 18.11
CA ILE A 365 9.15 21.42 19.28
C ILE A 365 8.34 21.42 20.59
N GLU A 366 7.29 22.23 20.67
CA GLU A 366 6.41 22.30 21.85
C GLU A 366 5.80 20.95 22.20
N VAL A 367 5.35 20.18 21.21
CA VAL A 367 4.73 18.87 21.42
C VAL A 367 5.69 17.70 21.27
N TRP A 368 7.00 17.93 21.17
CA TRP A 368 7.99 16.92 20.81
C TRP A 368 7.97 15.70 21.73
N ASP A 369 8.02 15.92 23.04
CA ASP A 369 8.04 14.84 24.03
C ASP A 369 6.72 14.05 24.02
N GLU A 370 5.58 14.72 23.88
CA GLU A 370 4.28 14.05 23.75
C GLU A 370 4.25 13.20 22.47
N LEU A 371 4.63 13.78 21.34
CA LEU A 371 4.67 13.12 20.03
C LEU A 371 5.49 11.85 20.11
N PHE A 372 6.76 11.92 20.52
CA PHE A 372 7.61 10.74 20.54
C PHE A 372 7.25 9.75 21.65
N SER A 373 6.58 10.17 22.74
CA SER A 373 6.01 9.22 23.71
C SER A 373 4.93 8.32 23.10
N LYS A 374 4.17 8.85 22.13
CA LYS A 374 3.11 8.13 21.41
C LYS A 374 3.62 7.34 20.20
N LEU A 375 4.72 7.79 19.57
CA LEU A 375 5.32 7.09 18.44
C LEU A 375 6.13 5.86 18.87
N ARG A 376 6.91 5.95 19.95
CA ARG A 376 7.81 4.87 20.40
C ARG A 376 7.13 3.49 20.50
N PRO A 377 5.90 3.34 21.05
CA PRO A 377 5.24 2.03 21.15
C PRO A 377 4.79 1.44 19.81
N LEU A 378 4.65 2.25 18.75
CA LEU A 378 4.22 1.81 17.42
C LEU A 378 5.40 1.36 16.56
N LEU A 379 6.62 1.82 16.89
CA LEU A 379 7.80 1.61 16.07
C LEU A 379 8.43 0.23 16.32
N ARG A 380 9.09 -0.26 15.26
CA ARG A 380 9.97 -1.43 15.31
C ARG A 380 11.34 -1.05 14.80
N SER A 381 12.38 -1.62 15.38
CA SER A 381 13.76 -1.28 14.98
C SER A 381 14.03 -1.69 13.54
N GLN A 382 14.87 -0.90 12.86
CA GLN A 382 15.31 -1.20 11.50
C GLN A 382 15.95 -2.59 11.41
N ASN A 383 16.76 -2.96 12.40
CA ASN A 383 17.45 -4.25 12.46
C ASN A 383 16.48 -5.43 12.53
N GLU A 384 15.39 -5.28 13.29
CA GLU A 384 14.40 -6.34 13.43
C GLU A 384 13.58 -6.52 12.16
N LEU A 385 13.16 -5.42 11.53
CA LEU A 385 12.49 -5.44 10.22
C LEU A 385 13.38 -6.07 9.15
N ARG A 386 14.68 -5.71 9.12
CA ARG A 386 15.66 -6.31 8.21
C ARG A 386 15.78 -7.82 8.40
N ARG A 387 15.84 -8.30 9.65
CA ARG A 387 15.90 -9.75 9.94
C ARG A 387 14.68 -10.49 9.41
N LEU A 388 13.48 -9.93 9.60
CA LEU A 388 12.23 -10.54 9.10
C LEU A 388 12.22 -10.61 7.58
N LEU A 389 12.50 -9.50 6.88
CA LEU A 389 12.58 -9.47 5.42
C LEU A 389 13.62 -10.47 4.88
N HIS A 390 14.83 -10.44 5.44
CA HIS A 390 15.91 -11.33 5.03
C HIS A 390 15.57 -12.82 5.27
N SER A 391 14.90 -13.15 6.38
CA SER A 391 14.48 -14.53 6.67
C SER A 391 13.52 -15.10 5.63
N ALA A 392 12.74 -14.22 4.99
CA ALA A 392 11.80 -14.55 3.93
C ALA A 392 12.36 -14.23 2.53
N GLY A 393 13.68 -14.02 2.39
CA GLY A 393 14.31 -13.73 1.10
C GLY A 393 13.77 -12.48 0.39
N ALA A 394 13.12 -11.57 1.11
CA ALA A 394 12.63 -10.31 0.56
C ALA A 394 13.80 -9.33 0.40
N PRO A 395 13.78 -8.47 -0.64
CA PRO A 395 14.80 -7.45 -0.84
C PRO A 395 14.99 -6.57 0.40
N THR A 396 16.25 -6.33 0.77
CA THR A 396 16.63 -5.44 1.87
C THR A 396 17.63 -4.37 1.45
N THR A 397 18.00 -4.36 0.16
CA THR A 397 18.89 -3.41 -0.48
C THR A 397 18.28 -2.90 -1.79
N VAL A 398 18.73 -1.72 -2.22
CA VAL A 398 18.33 -1.08 -3.48
C VAL A 398 18.88 -1.87 -4.68
N TRP A 399 20.06 -2.50 -4.55
CA TRP A 399 20.63 -3.34 -5.60
C TRP A 399 19.74 -4.57 -5.90
N GLU A 400 19.18 -5.21 -4.88
CA GLU A 400 18.23 -6.33 -5.05
C GLU A 400 16.96 -5.89 -5.80
N LEU A 401 16.57 -4.62 -5.70
CA LEU A 401 15.48 -4.03 -6.49
C LEU A 401 15.90 -3.73 -7.94
N LYS A 402 17.18 -3.84 -8.29
CA LYS A 402 17.71 -3.44 -9.61
C LYS A 402 17.38 -1.97 -9.93
N ILE A 403 17.46 -1.12 -8.91
CA ILE A 403 17.29 0.33 -8.98
C ILE A 403 18.66 0.96 -8.71
N ASP A 404 18.95 2.08 -9.36
CA ASP A 404 20.18 2.83 -9.07
C ASP A 404 20.09 3.50 -7.68
N VAL A 405 21.19 3.50 -6.92
CA VAL A 405 21.18 4.08 -5.57
C VAL A 405 20.89 5.58 -5.59
N GLU A 406 21.36 6.31 -6.61
CA GLU A 406 21.06 7.73 -6.74
C GLU A 406 19.60 7.97 -7.15
N GLU A 407 19.01 7.09 -7.98
CA GLU A 407 17.57 7.11 -8.26
C GLU A 407 16.76 6.94 -6.96
N PHE A 408 17.14 6.00 -6.10
CA PHE A 408 16.47 5.76 -4.82
C PHE A 408 16.63 6.92 -3.84
N LYS A 409 17.83 7.53 -3.77
CA LYS A 409 18.07 8.73 -2.97
C LYS A 409 17.21 9.89 -3.43
N GLU A 410 17.07 10.09 -4.74
CA GLU A 410 16.23 11.16 -5.26
C GLU A 410 14.74 10.89 -4.99
N ALA A 411 14.30 9.64 -5.09
CA ALA A 411 12.96 9.24 -4.65
C ALA A 411 12.73 9.58 -3.17
N ILE A 412 13.69 9.30 -2.27
CA ILE A 412 13.60 9.67 -0.85
C ILE A 412 13.44 11.19 -0.69
N ARG A 413 14.25 12.00 -1.38
CA ARG A 413 14.20 13.47 -1.28
C ARG A 413 12.83 14.00 -1.66
N LEU A 414 12.24 13.46 -2.73
CA LEU A 414 11.04 14.04 -3.35
C LEU A 414 9.73 13.33 -2.97
N ALA A 415 9.79 12.14 -2.36
CA ALA A 415 8.61 11.37 -1.98
C ALA A 415 7.63 12.12 -1.08
N HIS A 416 8.11 13.00 -0.21
CA HIS A 416 7.21 13.81 0.63
C HIS A 416 6.27 14.73 -0.20
N THR A 417 6.58 15.03 -1.46
CA THR A 417 5.80 15.97 -2.29
C THR A 417 4.58 15.34 -2.97
N ILE A 418 4.52 14.00 -3.13
CA ILE A 418 3.53 13.35 -4.01
C ILE A 418 2.12 13.19 -3.42
N ARG A 419 1.90 13.60 -2.16
CA ARG A 419 0.62 13.50 -1.43
C ARG A 419 0.41 14.66 -0.48
N SER A 420 -0.86 14.96 -0.21
CA SER A 420 -1.28 16.01 0.73
C SER A 420 -1.27 15.59 2.22
N ARG A 421 -0.80 14.39 2.55
CA ARG A 421 -0.69 13.91 3.95
C ARG A 421 0.70 14.17 4.51
N TYR A 422 0.81 14.48 5.79
CA TYR A 422 2.09 14.73 6.46
C TYR A 422 2.67 13.42 7.03
N THR A 423 3.95 13.17 6.81
CA THR A 423 4.68 11.94 7.18
C THR A 423 6.01 12.25 7.84
N VAL A 424 6.74 11.23 8.30
CA VAL A 424 8.13 11.37 8.78
C VAL A 424 9.06 12.02 7.77
N LEU A 425 8.81 11.83 6.46
CA LEU A 425 9.62 12.47 5.42
C LEU A 425 9.42 14.00 5.42
N ASP A 426 8.21 14.47 5.71
CA ASP A 426 7.94 15.91 5.86
C ASP A 426 8.64 16.47 7.09
N LEU A 427 8.48 15.80 8.24
CA LEU A 427 9.13 16.19 9.49
C LEU A 427 10.65 16.29 9.31
N ALA A 428 11.26 15.26 8.74
CA ALA A 428 12.70 15.23 8.54
C ALA A 428 13.19 16.26 7.50
N ASN A 429 12.38 16.62 6.50
CA ASN A 429 12.70 17.71 5.58
C ASN A 429 12.61 19.08 6.27
N GLU A 430 11.55 19.35 7.02
CA GLU A 430 11.36 20.62 7.72
C GLU A 430 12.41 20.84 8.83
N LEU A 431 12.87 19.75 9.47
CA LEU A 431 13.99 19.77 10.42
C LEU A 431 15.38 19.75 9.76
N CYS A 432 15.44 19.75 8.43
CA CYS A 432 16.67 19.66 7.64
C CYS A 432 17.53 18.40 7.87
N ILE A 433 17.03 17.43 8.63
CA ILE A 433 17.69 16.14 8.87
C ILE A 433 17.79 15.36 7.56
N LEU A 434 16.70 15.28 6.78
CA LEU A 434 16.72 14.51 5.54
C LEU A 434 17.65 15.15 4.49
N PRO A 435 17.58 16.46 4.19
CA PRO A 435 18.52 17.11 3.28
C PRO A 435 19.99 17.01 3.68
N ASP A 436 20.31 17.12 4.99
CA ASP A 436 21.70 17.24 5.44
C ASP A 436 22.33 15.89 5.79
N GLU A 437 21.53 14.91 6.21
CA GLU A 437 22.02 13.62 6.71
C GLU A 437 21.67 12.44 5.80
N LEU A 438 21.18 12.66 4.57
CA LEU A 438 20.72 11.56 3.70
C LEU A 438 21.78 10.46 3.54
N GLU A 439 23.04 10.80 3.26
CA GLU A 439 24.11 9.80 3.10
C GLU A 439 24.32 8.97 4.38
N ASN A 440 24.29 9.62 5.54
CA ASN A 440 24.40 8.94 6.84
C ASN A 440 23.19 8.04 7.09
N LEU A 441 21.98 8.48 6.73
CA LEU A 441 20.75 7.70 6.85
C LEU A 441 20.75 6.49 5.91
N ILE A 442 21.26 6.63 4.67
CA ILE A 442 21.45 5.52 3.73
C ILE A 442 22.45 4.50 4.29
N GLN A 443 23.58 4.97 4.83
CA GLN A 443 24.57 4.09 5.45
C GLN A 443 24.01 3.38 6.70
N ARG A 444 23.35 4.12 7.58
CA ARG A 444 22.74 3.61 8.83
C ARG A 444 21.66 2.58 8.53
N SER A 445 20.81 2.85 7.56
CA SER A 445 19.74 1.92 7.15
C SER A 445 20.26 0.70 6.40
N GLN A 446 21.53 0.72 5.92
CA GLN A 446 22.18 -0.37 5.18
C GLN A 446 21.43 -0.79 3.90
N ILE A 447 20.72 0.14 3.26
CA ILE A 447 19.93 -0.18 2.05
C ILE A 447 20.72 -0.03 0.75
N ALA A 448 21.85 0.67 0.73
CA ALA A 448 22.66 0.86 -0.48
C ALA A 448 23.62 -0.31 -0.80
N GLY A 449 23.59 -1.38 0.02
CA GLY A 449 24.53 -2.50 -0.02
C GLY A 449 24.49 -3.35 -1.28
#